data_AF-A0A1G6C2E1-F1
#
_entry.id   AF-A0A1G6C2E1-F1
#
_cell.length_a   1.000
_cell.length_b   1.000
_cell.length_c   1.000
_cell.angle_alpha   90.00
_cell.angle_beta   90.00
_cell.angle_gamma   90.00
#
_symmetry.space_group_name_H-M   'P 1'
#
loop_
_entity.id
_entity.type
_entity.pdbx_description
1 polymer ?
#
loop_
_entity_poly.entity_id
_entity_poly.type
_entity_poly.pdbx_seq_one_letter_code
_entity_poly.pdbx_strand_id
1 'polypeptide(L)'
;MKEIDIRTVDVVQYLQPLREGGSLPAIVKADDGFLYVLKFRGAGQGKMALIAEFIGGELARAIGLKVPELVFMNLDESFSKTEPDEEIQDLLKFSVGLNLGLHFLSSAITYDPLVTQVDAVTASKIVMLDSLISNIDRTDKNTNLLYWNKELWIIDNGASFYFHHNWETWKDHLSRTFPLIKNHVLLKKAEKLAEAADIIKELLTKDTILDIISAIPEEWLESDTEKLSASEMRSAYIEFITTKISKLDLLVKEAEDAR
;
A
#
# COMPACT_ATOMS: atom_id res chain seq x y z
N MET A 1 -4.63 -19.67 -10.93
CA MET A 1 -3.47 -18.85 -10.51
C MET A 1 -2.88 -19.47 -9.27
N LYS A 2 -1.65 -19.10 -8.90
CA LYS A 2 -1.08 -19.53 -7.62
C LYS A 2 -1.73 -18.65 -6.55
N GLU A 3 -2.35 -19.29 -5.55
CA GLU A 3 -2.89 -18.62 -4.37
C GLU A 3 -1.82 -17.68 -3.79
N ILE A 4 -2.22 -16.46 -3.41
CA ILE A 4 -1.29 -15.49 -2.83
C ILE A 4 -0.91 -16.00 -1.44
N ASP A 5 0.33 -16.45 -1.32
CA ASP A 5 0.90 -16.95 -0.07
C ASP A 5 1.77 -15.87 0.55
N ILE A 6 1.27 -15.26 1.62
CA ILE A 6 1.98 -14.24 2.40
C ILE A 6 2.51 -14.92 3.65
N ARG A 7 3.83 -14.89 3.81
CA ARG A 7 4.47 -15.50 4.96
C ARG A 7 4.09 -14.75 6.24
N THR A 8 3.91 -15.50 7.32
CA THR A 8 3.82 -14.95 8.68
C THR A 8 5.12 -15.24 9.40
N VAL A 9 5.67 -14.22 10.06
CA VAL A 9 6.93 -14.29 10.81
C VAL A 9 6.76 -13.58 12.16
N ASP A 10 7.63 -13.89 13.12
CA ASP A 10 7.58 -13.29 14.45
C ASP A 10 8.65 -12.22 14.59
N VAL A 11 8.29 -11.06 15.15
CA VAL A 11 9.27 -10.01 15.48
C VAL A 11 10.13 -10.50 16.64
N VAL A 12 11.44 -10.64 16.42
CA VAL A 12 12.39 -11.08 17.46
C VAL A 12 13.29 -9.96 17.96
N GLN A 13 13.38 -8.85 17.22
CA GLN A 13 14.16 -7.69 17.64
C GLN A 13 13.60 -6.39 17.07
N TYR A 14 13.36 -5.41 17.94
CA TYR A 14 13.09 -4.03 17.56
C TYR A 14 14.41 -3.27 17.46
N LEU A 15 14.77 -2.77 16.27
CA LEU A 15 16.09 -2.17 16.05
C LEU A 15 16.05 -0.64 16.12
N GLN A 16 15.21 -0.01 15.30
CA GLN A 16 15.13 1.45 15.26
C GLN A 16 13.79 1.94 14.73
N PRO A 17 13.20 2.99 15.33
CA PRO A 17 12.10 3.72 14.72
C PRO A 17 12.60 4.52 13.51
N LEU A 18 11.83 4.48 12.42
CA LEU A 18 11.92 5.41 11.32
C LEU A 18 11.02 6.60 11.66
N ARG A 19 11.62 7.70 12.11
CA ARG A 19 10.91 8.93 12.51
C ARG A 19 10.43 9.72 11.28
N GLU A 20 9.65 9.06 10.43
CA GLU A 20 9.06 9.62 9.21
C GLU A 20 7.54 9.68 9.37
N GLY A 21 6.99 10.90 9.30
CA GLY A 21 5.55 11.13 9.38
C GLY A 21 4.91 10.69 10.71
N GLY A 22 3.57 10.58 10.71
CA GLY A 22 2.78 10.24 11.91
C GLY A 22 2.55 8.75 12.14
N SER A 23 3.07 7.86 11.27
CA SER A 23 2.86 6.40 11.39
C SER A 23 4.00 5.67 12.10
N LEU A 24 5.13 6.35 12.33
CA LEU A 24 6.31 5.86 13.07
C LEU A 24 6.68 4.39 12.77
N PRO A 25 6.89 4.00 11.49
CA PRO A 25 7.32 2.64 11.18
C PRO A 25 8.66 2.33 11.84
N ALA A 26 9.04 1.05 11.95
CA ALA A 26 10.30 0.66 12.57
C ALA A 26 11.03 -0.40 11.75
N ILE A 27 12.36 -0.39 11.80
CA ILE A 27 13.15 -1.53 11.33
C ILE A 27 13.20 -2.56 12.43
N VAL A 28 12.82 -3.78 12.09
CA VAL A 28 12.79 -4.93 12.98
C VAL A 28 13.50 -6.12 12.35
N LYS A 29 13.92 -7.07 13.17
CA LYS A 29 14.39 -8.39 12.74
C LYS A 29 13.33 -9.44 13.06
N ALA A 30 13.09 -10.36 12.12
CA ALA A 30 12.19 -11.48 12.33
C ALA A 30 12.93 -12.79 12.64
N ASP A 31 12.19 -13.82 13.06
CA ASP A 31 12.66 -15.17 13.38
C ASP A 31 13.26 -15.91 12.19
N ASP A 32 12.87 -15.56 10.96
CA ASP A 32 13.48 -16.01 9.72
C ASP A 32 14.88 -15.42 9.43
N GLY A 33 15.33 -14.47 10.26
CA GLY A 33 16.64 -13.85 10.18
C GLY A 33 16.74 -12.60 9.30
N PHE A 34 15.67 -12.22 8.60
CA PHE A 34 15.65 -11.02 7.74
C PHE A 34 15.25 -9.75 8.50
N LEU A 35 15.51 -8.61 7.86
CA LEU A 35 15.10 -7.29 8.33
C LEU A 35 13.86 -6.82 7.58
N TYR A 36 12.96 -6.17 8.30
CA TYR A 36 11.71 -5.63 7.76
C TYR A 36 11.47 -4.22 8.25
N VAL A 37 10.81 -3.41 7.43
CA VAL A 37 10.11 -2.21 7.86
C VAL A 37 8.72 -2.64 8.33
N LEU A 38 8.49 -2.54 9.63
CA LEU A 38 7.22 -2.86 10.29
C LEU A 38 6.29 -1.65 10.26
N LYS A 39 5.09 -1.84 9.74
CA LYS A 39 3.96 -0.91 9.78
C LYS A 39 2.99 -1.37 10.87
N PHE A 40 2.75 -0.50 11.83
CA PHE A 40 2.03 -0.81 13.07
C PHE A 40 0.51 -0.68 12.92
N ARG A 41 -0.23 -1.69 13.37
CA ARG A 41 -1.70 -1.68 13.41
C ARG A 41 -2.28 -0.69 14.41
N GLY A 42 -1.50 -0.34 15.44
CA GLY A 42 -1.86 0.64 16.47
C GLY A 42 -1.49 2.09 16.11
N ALA A 43 -0.92 2.35 14.93
CA ALA A 43 -0.67 3.71 14.46
C ALA A 43 -1.98 4.48 14.23
N GLY A 44 -1.92 5.82 14.13
CA GLY A 44 -3.13 6.66 14.04
C GLY A 44 -4.09 6.34 12.88
N GLN A 45 -3.58 5.85 11.74
CA GLN A 45 -4.41 5.40 10.60
C GLN A 45 -4.88 3.93 10.73
N GLY A 46 -4.31 3.21 11.70
CA GLY A 46 -4.71 1.88 12.12
C GLY A 46 -4.66 0.80 11.03
N LYS A 47 -5.51 -0.22 11.22
CA LYS A 47 -5.62 -1.40 10.36
C LYS A 47 -5.98 -1.05 8.91
N MET A 48 -6.70 0.05 8.68
CA MET A 48 -7.08 0.50 7.33
C MET A 48 -5.87 0.91 6.49
N ALA A 49 -4.83 1.50 7.09
CA ALA A 49 -3.59 1.78 6.37
C ALA A 49 -2.82 0.50 6.03
N LEU A 50 -2.84 -0.52 6.90
CA LEU A 50 -2.22 -1.81 6.60
C LEU A 50 -2.94 -2.52 5.45
N ILE A 51 -4.27 -2.47 5.42
CA ILE A 51 -5.07 -3.02 4.32
C ILE A 51 -4.78 -2.26 3.02
N ALA A 52 -4.71 -0.92 3.06
CA ALA A 52 -4.36 -0.11 1.88
C ALA A 52 -2.95 -0.42 1.35
N GLU A 53 -1.97 -0.55 2.25
CA GLU A 53 -0.60 -0.96 1.92
C GLU A 53 -0.57 -2.33 1.24
N PHE A 54 -1.27 -3.29 1.84
CA PHE A 54 -1.36 -4.66 1.36
C PHE A 54 -2.00 -4.74 -0.02
N ILE A 55 -3.20 -4.18 -0.19
CA ILE A 55 -3.91 -4.20 -1.47
C ILE A 55 -3.09 -3.45 -2.53
N GLY A 56 -2.58 -2.25 -2.22
CA GLY A 56 -1.77 -1.47 -3.16
C GLY A 56 -0.50 -2.22 -3.60
N GLY A 57 0.19 -2.86 -2.66
CA GLY A 57 1.39 -3.65 -2.92
C GLY A 57 1.13 -4.90 -3.76
N GLU A 58 0.09 -5.67 -3.46
CA GLU A 58 -0.22 -6.87 -4.24
C GLU A 58 -0.81 -6.55 -5.62
N LEU A 59 -1.60 -5.48 -5.76
CA LEU A 59 -2.02 -4.99 -7.08
C LEU A 59 -0.80 -4.55 -7.91
N ALA A 60 0.15 -3.82 -7.29
CA ALA A 60 1.40 -3.44 -7.94
C ALA A 60 2.21 -4.65 -8.41
N ARG A 61 2.40 -5.66 -7.55
CA ARG A 61 3.07 -6.92 -7.90
C ARG A 61 2.37 -7.65 -9.03
N ALA A 62 1.04 -7.73 -9.00
CA ALA A 62 0.24 -8.38 -10.04
C ALA A 62 0.43 -7.74 -11.42
N ILE A 63 0.64 -6.42 -11.49
CA ILE A 63 0.93 -5.70 -12.75
C ILE A 63 2.44 -5.60 -13.07
N GLY A 64 3.26 -6.41 -12.40
CA GLY A 64 4.69 -6.53 -12.65
C GLY A 64 5.51 -5.32 -12.20
N LEU A 65 5.05 -4.57 -11.20
CA LEU A 65 5.85 -3.56 -10.52
C LEU A 65 6.61 -4.19 -9.35
N LYS A 66 7.72 -3.56 -8.95
CA LYS A 66 8.54 -4.03 -7.83
C LYS A 66 7.99 -3.46 -6.54
N VAL A 67 7.74 -4.34 -5.58
CA VAL A 67 7.36 -4.02 -4.20
C VAL A 67 8.24 -4.88 -3.31
N PRO A 68 8.79 -4.36 -2.20
CA PRO A 68 9.42 -5.22 -1.21
C PRO A 68 8.48 -6.36 -0.82
N GLU A 69 9.03 -7.52 -0.48
CA GLU A 69 8.19 -8.65 -0.06
C GLU A 69 7.33 -8.22 1.15
N LEU A 70 6.02 -8.41 1.02
CA LEU A 70 5.07 -8.22 2.10
C LEU A 70 5.03 -9.50 2.95
N VAL A 71 5.06 -9.33 4.26
CA VAL A 71 4.90 -10.41 5.24
C VAL A 71 3.94 -9.96 6.34
N PHE A 72 3.19 -10.89 6.91
CA PHE A 72 2.51 -10.64 8.17
C PHE A 72 3.50 -10.81 9.32
N MET A 73 3.44 -9.93 10.32
CA MET A 73 4.39 -9.94 11.43
C MET A 73 3.67 -9.92 12.77
N ASN A 74 3.90 -10.92 13.62
CA ASN A 74 3.40 -10.89 14.99
C ASN A 74 4.33 -10.07 15.88
N LEU A 75 3.76 -9.10 16.59
CA LEU A 75 4.45 -8.31 17.60
C LEU A 75 4.01 -8.77 19.00
N ASP A 76 4.98 -9.13 19.83
CA ASP A 76 4.74 -9.54 21.22
C ASP A 76 4.63 -8.33 22.18
N GLU A 77 3.91 -8.49 23.28
CA GLU A 77 3.73 -7.44 24.30
C GLU A 77 5.03 -6.99 24.97
N SER A 78 6.06 -7.85 25.00
CA SER A 78 7.34 -7.56 25.65
C SER A 78 8.08 -6.36 25.07
N PHE A 79 7.92 -6.07 23.77
CA PHE A 79 8.60 -4.94 23.12
C PHE A 79 8.22 -3.59 23.72
N SER A 80 6.95 -3.43 24.14
CA SER A 80 6.50 -2.20 24.78
C SER A 80 7.13 -1.99 26.18
N LYS A 81 7.42 -3.07 26.91
CA LYS A 81 7.92 -3.01 28.29
C LYS A 81 9.36 -2.49 28.39
N THR A 82 10.11 -2.58 27.29
CA THR A 82 11.51 -2.16 27.21
C THR A 82 11.71 -0.80 26.54
N GLU A 83 10.66 -0.21 25.97
CA GLU A 83 10.73 1.06 25.26
C GLU A 83 10.60 2.25 26.23
N PRO A 84 11.63 3.12 26.33
CA PRO A 84 11.60 4.31 27.20
C PRO A 84 10.79 5.49 26.65
N ASP A 85 10.62 5.59 25.33
CA ASP A 85 9.83 6.67 24.70
C ASP A 85 8.33 6.36 24.85
N GLU A 86 7.59 7.19 25.59
CA GLU A 86 6.18 6.93 25.92
C GLU A 86 5.28 6.82 24.67
N GLU A 87 5.56 7.62 23.63
CA GLU A 87 4.78 7.60 22.38
C GLU A 87 4.99 6.28 21.63
N ILE A 88 6.24 5.83 21.52
CA ILE A 88 6.58 4.55 20.88
C ILE A 88 6.10 3.38 21.74
N GLN A 89 6.21 3.48 23.07
CA GLN A 89 5.72 2.47 23.99
C GLN A 89 4.22 2.22 23.80
N ASP A 90 3.42 3.28 23.74
CA ASP A 90 1.97 3.15 23.55
C ASP A 90 1.64 2.62 22.14
N LEU A 91 2.34 3.08 21.10
CA LEU A 91 2.23 2.52 19.76
C LEU A 91 2.47 1.00 19.75
N LEU A 92 3.52 0.52 20.44
CA LEU A 92 3.83 -0.90 20.55
C LEU A 92 2.75 -1.66 21.33
N LYS A 93 2.23 -1.12 22.44
CA LYS A 93 1.11 -1.73 23.20
C LYS A 93 -0.13 -1.90 22.33
N PHE A 94 -0.51 -0.88 21.56
CA PHE A 94 -1.66 -0.95 20.66
C PHE A 94 -1.41 -1.83 19.43
N SER A 95 -0.15 -2.21 19.20
CA SER A 95 0.24 -3.01 18.04
C SER A 95 0.58 -4.47 18.34
N VAL A 96 0.41 -4.94 19.58
CA VAL A 96 0.57 -6.37 19.93
C VAL A 96 -0.34 -7.21 19.04
N GLY A 97 0.16 -8.24 18.37
CA GLY A 97 -0.58 -9.06 17.39
C GLY A 97 -0.11 -8.86 15.95
N LEU A 98 -1.00 -9.08 14.97
CA LEU A 98 -0.63 -9.10 13.56
C LEU A 98 -0.49 -7.70 12.95
N ASN A 99 0.68 -7.43 12.39
CA ASN A 99 1.08 -6.20 11.70
C ASN A 99 1.56 -6.53 10.27
N LEU A 100 1.94 -5.50 9.50
CA LEU A 100 2.47 -5.69 8.15
C LEU A 100 3.96 -5.35 8.09
N GLY A 101 4.77 -6.27 7.59
CA GLY A 101 6.19 -6.08 7.31
C GLY A 101 6.47 -5.93 5.83
N LEU A 102 7.39 -5.05 5.48
CA LEU A 102 7.96 -4.92 4.14
C LEU A 102 9.44 -5.26 4.23
N HIS A 103 9.95 -6.15 3.35
CA HIS A 103 11.36 -6.51 3.36
C HIS A 103 12.26 -5.27 3.29
N PHE A 104 13.21 -5.16 4.21
CA PHE A 104 14.09 -3.99 4.26
C PHE A 104 15.15 -4.07 3.15
N LEU A 105 14.99 -3.22 2.13
CA LEU A 105 15.94 -3.13 1.02
C LEU A 105 17.19 -2.36 1.43
N SER A 106 18.19 -3.08 1.94
CA SER A 106 19.45 -2.47 2.37
C SER A 106 20.12 -1.69 1.24
N SER A 107 20.57 -0.48 1.54
CA SER A 107 21.19 0.46 0.59
C SER A 107 20.25 1.02 -0.50
N ALA A 108 18.94 0.80 -0.39
CA ALA A 108 17.98 1.55 -1.20
C ALA A 108 18.04 3.04 -0.85
N ILE A 109 17.85 3.89 -1.84
CA ILE A 109 17.73 5.34 -1.67
C ILE A 109 16.33 5.78 -2.08
N THR A 110 15.86 6.90 -1.52
CA THR A 110 14.62 7.52 -2.00
C THR A 110 14.76 7.89 -3.48
N TYR A 111 13.73 7.60 -4.27
CA TYR A 111 13.67 8.01 -5.66
C TYR A 111 13.68 9.54 -5.75
N ASP A 112 14.63 10.07 -6.51
CA ASP A 112 14.71 11.47 -6.87
C ASP A 112 14.35 11.65 -8.37
N PRO A 113 13.24 12.34 -8.70
CA PRO A 113 12.81 12.53 -10.09
C PRO A 113 13.82 13.31 -10.96
N LEU A 114 14.73 14.08 -10.37
CA LEU A 114 15.71 14.92 -11.08
C LEU A 114 16.88 14.12 -11.63
N VAL A 115 17.27 13.03 -10.98
CA VAL A 115 18.47 12.26 -11.32
C VAL A 115 18.19 10.81 -11.67
N THR A 116 17.05 10.26 -11.24
CA THR A 116 16.70 8.86 -11.50
C THR A 116 15.84 8.73 -12.76
N GLN A 117 16.24 7.80 -13.64
CA GLN A 117 15.48 7.46 -14.84
C GLN A 117 14.49 6.34 -14.53
N VAL A 118 13.28 6.47 -15.08
CA VAL A 118 12.24 5.43 -15.07
C VAL A 118 11.67 5.40 -16.48
N ASP A 119 11.44 4.20 -17.01
CA ASP A 119 10.83 4.06 -18.33
C ASP A 119 9.35 4.49 -18.30
N ALA A 120 8.85 4.93 -19.45
CA ALA A 120 7.51 5.50 -19.54
C ALA A 120 6.41 4.49 -19.19
N VAL A 121 6.60 3.20 -19.46
CA VAL A 121 5.61 2.15 -19.16
C VAL A 121 5.53 1.93 -17.65
N THR A 122 6.66 1.79 -16.97
CA THR A 122 6.69 1.68 -15.50
C THR A 122 6.09 2.90 -14.83
N ALA A 123 6.46 4.11 -15.27
CA ALA A 123 5.88 5.34 -14.75
C ALA A 123 4.36 5.40 -14.95
N SER A 124 3.88 5.04 -16.14
CA SER A 124 2.44 4.99 -16.43
C SER A 124 1.69 3.94 -15.63
N LYS A 125 2.25 2.74 -15.41
CA LYS A 125 1.64 1.73 -14.54
C LYS A 125 1.46 2.23 -13.11
N ILE A 126 2.45 2.92 -12.56
CA ILE A 126 2.38 3.50 -11.20
C ILE A 126 1.31 4.59 -11.13
N VAL A 127 1.30 5.53 -12.08
CA VAL A 127 0.28 6.60 -12.15
C VAL A 127 -1.13 6.00 -12.25
N MET A 128 -1.31 4.99 -13.11
CA MET A 128 -2.62 4.35 -13.27
C MET A 128 -3.04 3.53 -12.05
N LEU A 129 -2.11 2.85 -11.38
CA LEU A 129 -2.35 2.18 -10.11
C LEU A 129 -2.84 3.17 -9.05
N ASP A 130 -2.12 4.28 -8.85
CA ASP A 130 -2.46 5.29 -7.85
C ASP A 130 -3.79 5.98 -8.15
N SER A 131 -4.14 6.21 -9.42
CA SER A 131 -5.49 6.65 -9.82
C SER A 131 -6.57 5.63 -9.47
N LEU A 132 -6.31 4.35 -9.70
CA LEU A 132 -7.24 3.25 -9.45
C LEU A 132 -7.53 3.10 -7.94
N ILE A 133 -6.50 3.13 -7.10
CA ILE A 133 -6.64 3.02 -5.64
C ILE A 133 -6.84 4.37 -4.94
N SER A 134 -6.82 5.49 -5.68
CA SER A 134 -6.94 6.85 -5.16
C SER A 134 -5.87 7.20 -4.10
N ASN A 135 -4.60 6.89 -4.40
CA ASN A 135 -3.46 7.17 -3.54
C ASN A 135 -3.07 8.65 -3.59
N ILE A 136 -3.24 9.36 -2.46
CA ILE A 136 -2.99 10.80 -2.38
C ILE A 136 -1.56 11.19 -2.05
N ASP A 137 -0.73 10.23 -1.62
CA ASP A 137 0.56 10.54 -0.98
C ASP A 137 1.79 10.22 -1.85
N ARG A 138 1.62 9.91 -3.14
CA ARG A 138 2.74 9.72 -4.08
C ARG A 138 3.08 11.00 -4.84
N THR A 139 3.64 11.97 -4.13
CA THR A 139 3.87 13.34 -4.64
C THR A 139 5.36 13.66 -4.77
N ASP A 140 5.68 14.84 -5.30
CA ASP A 140 7.06 15.34 -5.36
C ASP A 140 7.67 15.62 -3.96
N LYS A 141 6.82 15.89 -2.96
CA LYS A 141 7.23 16.09 -1.56
C LYS A 141 7.47 14.77 -0.82
N ASN A 142 6.64 13.77 -1.10
CA ASN A 142 6.79 12.42 -0.57
C ASN A 142 6.65 11.43 -1.71
N THR A 143 7.78 10.95 -2.26
CA THR A 143 7.73 10.12 -3.45
C THR A 143 7.23 8.72 -3.14
N ASN A 144 7.39 8.24 -1.90
CA ASN A 144 7.07 6.87 -1.48
C ASN A 144 7.62 5.80 -2.45
N LEU A 145 8.74 6.11 -3.10
CA LEU A 145 9.40 5.28 -4.09
C LEU A 145 10.87 5.12 -3.69
N LEU A 146 11.39 3.91 -3.83
CA LEU A 146 12.78 3.60 -3.61
C LEU A 146 13.47 3.31 -4.94
N TYR A 147 14.74 3.64 -5.04
CA TYR A 147 15.62 3.19 -6.10
C TYR A 147 16.64 2.21 -5.51
N TRP A 148 16.58 0.96 -5.96
CA TRP A 148 17.40 -0.13 -5.44
C TRP A 148 17.85 -1.04 -6.57
N ASN A 149 19.15 -1.34 -6.61
CA ASN A 149 19.77 -2.16 -7.67
C ASN A 149 19.41 -1.70 -9.10
N LYS A 150 19.33 -0.38 -9.31
CA LYS A 150 18.95 0.27 -10.57
C LYS A 150 17.49 0.07 -11.01
N GLU A 151 16.64 -0.42 -10.12
CA GLU A 151 15.20 -0.59 -10.35
C GLU A 151 14.40 0.35 -9.43
N LEU A 152 13.19 0.72 -9.87
CA LEU A 152 12.24 1.50 -9.08
C LEU A 152 11.34 0.55 -8.28
N TRP A 153 11.20 0.82 -6.98
CA TRP A 153 10.42 0.02 -6.03
C TRP A 153 9.36 0.88 -5.36
N ILE A 154 8.16 0.32 -5.20
CA ILE A 154 7.00 0.99 -4.64
C ILE A 154 6.89 0.64 -3.17
N ILE A 155 6.69 1.66 -2.34
CA ILE A 155 6.35 1.55 -0.93
C ILE A 155 5.19 2.50 -0.61
N ASP A 156 4.65 2.37 0.60
CA ASP A 156 3.74 3.31 1.25
C ASP A 156 2.51 3.68 0.40
N ASN A 157 1.67 2.68 0.15
CA ASN A 157 0.32 2.81 -0.38
C ASN A 157 -0.73 3.02 0.73
N GLY A 158 -0.32 3.14 2.00
CA GLY A 158 -1.21 3.26 3.16
C GLY A 158 -2.21 4.43 3.12
N ALA A 159 -1.92 5.49 2.33
CA ALA A 159 -2.80 6.63 2.10
C ALA A 159 -3.75 6.45 0.89
N SER A 160 -3.98 5.21 0.45
CA SER A 160 -4.93 4.86 -0.60
C SER A 160 -6.34 4.63 -0.05
N PHE A 161 -7.30 4.39 -0.95
CA PHE A 161 -8.70 4.09 -0.63
C PHE A 161 -9.30 5.17 0.28
N TYR A 162 -9.30 6.42 -0.19
CA TYR A 162 -9.75 7.60 0.57
C TYR A 162 -11.12 7.44 1.29
N PHE A 163 -11.98 6.52 0.85
CA PHE A 163 -13.22 6.17 1.55
C PHE A 163 -13.00 5.48 2.92
N HIS A 164 -11.79 5.03 3.26
CA HIS A 164 -11.46 4.48 4.58
C HIS A 164 -11.77 5.44 5.73
N HIS A 165 -11.83 6.75 5.46
CA HIS A 165 -12.23 7.76 6.44
C HIS A 165 -13.75 7.85 6.65
N ASN A 166 -14.55 7.29 5.75
CA ASN A 166 -16.01 7.26 5.86
C ASN A 166 -16.63 6.10 5.06
N TRP A 167 -16.70 4.93 5.70
CA TRP A 167 -17.28 3.72 5.11
C TRP A 167 -18.76 3.88 4.79
N GLU A 168 -19.55 4.65 5.54
CA GLU A 168 -20.99 4.80 5.26
C GLU A 168 -21.25 5.29 3.83
N THR A 169 -20.33 6.09 3.29
CA THR A 169 -20.44 6.69 1.95
C THR A 169 -19.48 6.08 0.92
N TRP A 170 -18.89 4.90 1.19
CA TRP A 170 -17.85 4.35 0.30
C TRP A 170 -18.31 4.20 -1.15
N LYS A 171 -19.60 3.90 -1.36
CA LYS A 171 -20.22 3.79 -2.70
C LYS A 171 -20.18 5.08 -3.50
N ASP A 172 -20.15 6.24 -2.85
CA ASP A 172 -20.05 7.54 -3.53
C ASP A 172 -18.71 7.70 -4.25
N HIS A 173 -17.71 6.88 -3.93
CA HIS A 173 -16.39 6.88 -4.57
C HIS A 173 -16.32 6.01 -5.83
N LEU A 174 -17.32 5.16 -6.08
CA LEU A 174 -17.39 4.28 -7.26
C LEU A 174 -17.49 5.06 -8.57
N SER A 175 -18.19 6.20 -8.57
CA SER A 175 -18.38 7.05 -9.73
C SER A 175 -17.26 8.05 -9.98
N ARG A 176 -16.49 8.38 -8.94
CA ARG A 176 -15.46 9.43 -8.99
C ARG A 176 -14.26 8.99 -9.80
N THR A 177 -13.62 9.95 -10.45
CA THR A 177 -12.23 9.84 -10.92
C THR A 177 -11.28 10.21 -9.77
N PHE A 178 -10.00 10.50 -10.05
CA PHE A 178 -8.99 10.89 -9.07
C PHE A 178 -8.24 12.19 -9.48
N PRO A 179 -8.86 13.38 -9.35
CA PRO A 179 -8.27 14.65 -9.81
C PRO A 179 -6.94 15.03 -9.12
N LEU A 180 -6.61 14.42 -7.99
CA LEU A 180 -5.35 14.65 -7.28
C LEU A 180 -4.16 14.00 -7.98
N ILE A 181 -4.38 13.18 -9.01
CA ILE A 181 -3.30 12.59 -9.83
C ILE A 181 -2.38 13.65 -10.44
N LYS A 182 -2.87 14.87 -10.67
CA LYS A 182 -2.07 16.02 -11.13
C LYS A 182 -0.84 16.33 -10.27
N ASN A 183 -0.85 15.91 -9.00
CA ASN A 183 0.24 16.12 -8.05
C ASN A 183 1.25 14.95 -8.04
N HIS A 184 1.04 13.92 -8.86
CA HIS A 184 1.81 12.69 -8.80
C HIS A 184 3.23 12.85 -9.35
N VAL A 185 4.23 12.38 -8.61
CA VAL A 185 5.66 12.62 -8.92
C VAL A 185 6.10 12.08 -10.30
N LEU A 186 5.51 10.97 -10.75
CA LEU A 186 5.83 10.37 -12.04
C LEU A 186 4.95 10.84 -13.21
N LEU A 187 3.97 11.74 -12.99
CA LEU A 187 2.98 12.07 -14.03
C LEU A 187 3.64 12.56 -15.33
N LYS A 188 4.66 13.42 -15.22
CA LYS A 188 5.41 13.94 -16.38
C LYS A 188 6.14 12.85 -17.17
N LYS A 189 6.51 11.75 -16.54
CA LYS A 189 7.21 10.60 -17.16
C LYS A 189 6.25 9.52 -17.67
N ALA A 190 4.97 9.60 -17.33
CA ALA A 190 3.94 8.64 -17.69
C ALA A 190 3.40 8.88 -19.11
N GLU A 191 4.20 8.59 -20.13
CA GLU A 191 3.84 8.83 -21.54
C GLU A 191 3.05 7.68 -22.18
N LYS A 192 2.80 6.60 -21.43
CA LYS A 192 2.19 5.33 -21.90
C LYS A 192 0.94 4.96 -21.09
N LEU A 193 0.10 5.94 -20.75
CA LEU A 193 -1.06 5.75 -19.87
C LEU A 193 -2.08 4.75 -20.44
N ALA A 194 -2.43 4.85 -21.72
CA ALA A 194 -3.34 3.91 -22.37
C ALA A 194 -2.78 2.47 -22.39
N GLU A 195 -1.50 2.32 -22.73
CA GLU A 195 -0.81 1.01 -22.70
C GLU A 195 -0.79 0.41 -21.28
N ALA A 196 -0.50 1.23 -20.26
CA ALA A 196 -0.57 0.80 -18.87
C ALA A 196 -1.99 0.39 -18.45
N ALA A 197 -3.02 1.11 -18.89
CA ALA A 197 -4.41 0.74 -18.62
C ALA A 197 -4.79 -0.61 -19.25
N ASP A 198 -4.33 -0.90 -20.46
CA ASP A 198 -4.56 -2.19 -21.11
C ASP A 198 -3.87 -3.34 -20.36
N ILE A 199 -2.62 -3.13 -19.93
CA ILE A 199 -1.89 -4.09 -19.08
C ILE A 199 -2.65 -4.34 -17.76
N ILE A 200 -3.15 -3.28 -17.12
CA ILE A 200 -3.93 -3.39 -15.87
C ILE A 200 -5.21 -4.19 -16.10
N LYS A 201 -5.95 -3.93 -17.19
CA LYS A 201 -7.18 -4.68 -17.54
C LYS A 201 -6.89 -6.16 -17.77
N GLU A 202 -5.77 -6.48 -18.42
CA GLU A 202 -5.37 -7.85 -18.72
C GLU A 202 -4.96 -8.62 -17.45
N LEU A 203 -4.17 -8.00 -16.57
CA LEU A 203 -3.57 -8.67 -15.41
C LEU A 203 -4.45 -8.63 -14.17
N LEU A 204 -5.18 -7.54 -13.91
CA LEU A 204 -6.07 -7.43 -12.75
C LEU A 204 -7.47 -7.99 -13.06
N THR A 205 -7.50 -9.29 -13.35
CA THR A 205 -8.75 -10.02 -13.55
C THR A 205 -9.56 -10.10 -12.26
N LYS A 206 -10.85 -10.44 -12.38
CA LYS A 206 -11.71 -10.68 -11.20
C LYS A 206 -11.09 -11.70 -10.24
N ASP A 207 -10.53 -12.78 -10.76
CA ASP A 207 -9.91 -13.83 -9.94
C ASP A 207 -8.66 -13.30 -9.21
N THR A 208 -7.83 -12.48 -9.87
CA THR A 208 -6.67 -11.85 -9.23
C THR A 208 -7.09 -10.94 -8.08
N ILE A 209 -8.16 -10.16 -8.27
CA ILE A 209 -8.70 -9.27 -7.23
C ILE A 209 -9.27 -10.10 -6.07
N LEU A 210 -9.99 -11.19 -6.36
CA LEU A 210 -10.51 -12.09 -5.33
C LEU A 210 -9.38 -12.73 -4.52
N ASP A 211 -8.32 -13.20 -5.17
CA ASP A 211 -7.15 -13.79 -4.51
C ASP A 211 -6.43 -12.77 -3.60
N ILE A 212 -6.30 -11.51 -4.04
CA ILE A 212 -5.71 -10.44 -3.20
C ILE A 212 -6.62 -10.16 -2.00
N ILE A 213 -7.91 -9.91 -2.25
CA ILE A 213 -8.82 -9.49 -1.19
C ILE A 213 -9.10 -10.62 -0.20
N SER A 214 -9.05 -11.90 -0.60
CA SER A 214 -9.22 -13.04 0.32
C SER A 214 -8.07 -13.18 1.30
N ALA A 215 -6.85 -12.79 0.91
CA ALA A 215 -5.65 -12.89 1.74
C ALA A 215 -5.55 -11.83 2.86
N ILE A 216 -6.39 -10.80 2.87
CA ILE A 216 -6.40 -9.80 3.96
C ILE A 216 -6.79 -10.52 5.27
N PRO A 217 -6.06 -10.35 6.38
CA PRO A 217 -6.44 -10.93 7.68
C PRO A 217 -7.82 -10.46 8.14
N GLU A 218 -8.66 -11.39 8.62
CA GLU A 218 -10.01 -11.04 9.09
C GLU A 218 -9.98 -10.06 10.27
N GLU A 219 -9.04 -10.23 11.20
CA GLU A 219 -8.86 -9.32 12.34
C GLU A 219 -8.56 -7.86 11.95
N TRP A 220 -8.09 -7.61 10.72
CA TRP A 220 -7.89 -6.25 10.22
C TRP A 220 -9.19 -5.58 9.75
N LEU A 221 -10.16 -6.39 9.33
CA LEU A 221 -11.47 -5.94 8.86
C LEU A 221 -12.49 -5.81 9.99
N GLU A 222 -12.26 -6.50 11.12
CA GLU A 222 -13.10 -6.33 12.30
C GLU A 222 -12.96 -4.91 12.86
N SER A 223 -14.08 -4.25 13.15
CA SER A 223 -14.09 -2.93 13.78
C SER A 223 -15.30 -2.79 14.70
N ASP A 224 -15.08 -2.29 15.91
CA ASP A 224 -16.16 -2.01 16.86
C ASP A 224 -16.99 -0.78 16.47
N THR A 225 -16.46 0.08 15.58
CA THR A 225 -17.10 1.32 15.18
C THR A 225 -17.81 1.23 13.83
N GLU A 226 -17.39 0.31 12.97
CA GLU A 226 -17.97 0.16 11.63
C GLU A 226 -19.18 -0.78 11.65
N LYS A 227 -20.18 -0.46 10.82
CA LYS A 227 -21.40 -1.29 10.71
C LYS A 227 -21.23 -2.50 9.79
N LEU A 228 -20.21 -2.47 8.94
CA LEU A 228 -19.96 -3.51 7.94
C LEU A 228 -19.22 -4.70 8.59
N SER A 229 -19.68 -5.90 8.30
CA SER A 229 -18.94 -7.13 8.59
C SER A 229 -17.69 -7.26 7.72
N ALA A 230 -16.73 -8.09 8.13
CA ALA A 230 -15.52 -8.35 7.35
C ALA A 230 -15.84 -8.82 5.91
N SER A 231 -16.87 -9.64 5.73
CA SER A 231 -17.34 -10.09 4.40
C SER A 231 -17.89 -8.95 3.54
N GLU A 232 -18.65 -8.03 4.14
CA GLU A 232 -19.16 -6.85 3.43
C GLU A 232 -18.05 -5.88 3.05
N MET A 233 -17.03 -5.69 3.91
CA MET A 233 -15.85 -4.89 3.59
C MET A 233 -15.04 -5.49 2.43
N ARG A 234 -14.80 -6.82 2.44
CA ARG A 234 -14.17 -7.51 1.29
C ARG A 234 -14.96 -7.28 0.01
N SER A 235 -16.28 -7.45 0.07
CA SER A 235 -17.17 -7.22 -1.06
C SER A 235 -17.07 -5.77 -1.57
N ALA A 236 -16.99 -4.80 -0.66
CA ALA A 236 -16.81 -3.39 -1.01
C ALA A 236 -15.47 -3.10 -1.71
N TYR A 237 -14.36 -3.69 -1.24
CA TYR A 237 -13.07 -3.58 -1.92
C TYR A 237 -13.11 -4.16 -3.34
N ILE A 238 -13.70 -5.35 -3.49
CA ILE A 238 -13.86 -6.00 -4.81
C ILE A 238 -14.69 -5.11 -5.73
N GLU A 239 -15.85 -4.63 -5.26
CA GLU A 239 -16.72 -3.75 -6.03
C GLU A 239 -16.02 -2.44 -6.41
N PHE A 240 -15.28 -1.83 -5.48
CA PHE A 240 -14.51 -0.61 -5.74
C PHE A 240 -13.46 -0.82 -6.83
N ILE A 241 -12.58 -1.80 -6.66
CA ILE A 241 -11.46 -2.05 -7.59
C ILE A 241 -11.99 -2.43 -8.97
N THR A 242 -12.95 -3.35 -9.05
CA THR A 242 -13.55 -3.76 -10.33
C THR A 242 -14.27 -2.60 -11.03
N THR A 243 -14.97 -1.75 -10.27
CA THR A 243 -15.61 -0.55 -10.84
C THR A 243 -14.57 0.42 -11.37
N LYS A 244 -13.46 0.65 -10.67
CA LYS A 244 -12.38 1.52 -11.15
C LYS A 244 -11.71 0.98 -12.40
N ILE A 245 -11.47 -0.34 -12.47
CA ILE A 245 -10.93 -1.01 -13.66
C ILE A 245 -11.84 -0.81 -14.87
N SER A 246 -13.16 -0.96 -14.71
CA SER A 246 -14.12 -0.71 -15.80
C SER A 246 -14.16 0.75 -16.29
N LYS A 247 -13.56 1.67 -15.52
CA LYS A 247 -13.48 3.11 -15.81
C LYS A 247 -12.07 3.59 -16.11
N LEU A 248 -11.14 2.68 -16.40
CA LEU A 248 -9.75 3.04 -16.67
C LEU A 248 -9.62 4.07 -17.80
N ASP A 249 -10.47 4.03 -18.83
CA ASP A 249 -10.44 5.01 -19.93
C ASP A 249 -10.69 6.44 -19.42
N LEU A 250 -11.55 6.62 -18.41
CA LEU A 250 -11.78 7.91 -17.76
C LEU A 250 -10.58 8.35 -16.91
N LEU A 251 -9.94 7.40 -16.22
CA LEU A 251 -8.74 7.66 -15.41
C LEU A 251 -7.53 8.00 -16.29
N VAL A 252 -7.39 7.34 -17.43
CA VAL A 252 -6.37 7.67 -18.46
C VAL A 252 -6.58 9.09 -18.93
N LYS A 253 -7.80 9.43 -19.36
CA LYS A 253 -8.12 10.77 -19.83
C LYS A 253 -7.81 11.84 -18.78
N GLU A 254 -8.19 11.61 -17.52
CA GLU A 254 -7.90 12.56 -16.45
C GLU A 254 -6.40 12.74 -16.20
N ALA A 255 -5.61 11.66 -16.24
CA ALA A 255 -4.16 11.73 -16.11
C ALA A 255 -3.52 12.41 -17.34
N GLU A 256 -4.04 12.19 -18.55
CA GLU A 256 -3.59 12.90 -19.76
C GLU A 256 -3.90 14.39 -19.70
N ASP A 257 -5.12 14.77 -19.29
CA ASP A 257 -5.54 16.17 -19.14
C ASP A 257 -4.73 16.91 -18.06
N ALA A 258 -4.23 16.19 -17.05
CA ALA A 258 -3.45 16.73 -15.94
C ALA A 258 -1.94 16.86 -16.20
N ARG A 259 -1.41 16.18 -17.23
CA ARG A 259 0.03 16.07 -17.52
C ARG A 259 0.54 17.25 -18.35
#